data_AF-A0AAU2LGG9-F1
#
_entry.id   AF-A0AAU2LGG9-F1
#
_cell.length_a   1.000
_cell.length_b   1.000
_cell.length_c   1.000
_cell.angle_alpha   90.00
_cell.angle_beta   90.00
_cell.angle_gamma   90.00
#
_symmetry.space_group_name_H-M   'P 1'
#
loop_
_entity.id
_entity.type
_entity.pdbx_description
1 polymer ?
#
loop_
_entity_poly.entity_id
_entity_poly.type
_entity_poly.pdbx_seq_one_letter_code
_entity_poly.pdbx_strand_id
1 'polypeptide(L)'
;MDCEGGGAGLYTVPSQGGKVTVRYGSRGVCLISAVPDRGFKTSTSQTSDDTITVTFNSADHRSVVTATIEPTAKATVHESSF
;
A
#
# COMPACT_ATOMS: atom_id res chain seq x y z
N MET A 1 -10.41 6.88 14.02
CA MET A 1 -9.64 6.23 12.92
C MET A 1 -9.47 4.79 13.35
N ASP A 2 -10.56 4.05 13.26
CA ASP A 2 -10.77 2.83 14.04
C ASP A 2 -10.48 1.62 13.16
N CYS A 3 -9.20 1.48 12.80
CA CYS A 3 -8.71 0.26 12.19
C CYS A 3 -8.51 -0.86 13.22
N GLU A 4 -8.91 -0.69 14.50
CA GLU A 4 -8.75 -1.69 15.55
C GLU A 4 -9.82 -2.80 15.54
N GLY A 5 -11.04 -2.55 15.08
CA GLY A 5 -12.16 -3.50 15.23
C GLY A 5 -12.88 -3.85 13.93
N GLY A 6 -12.69 -5.06 13.42
CA GLY A 6 -13.75 -5.74 12.65
C GLY A 6 -13.68 -5.80 11.12
N GLY A 7 -12.49 -5.79 10.49
CA GLY A 7 -12.36 -5.97 9.03
C GLY A 7 -11.12 -6.75 8.62
N ALA A 8 -11.16 -7.33 7.41
CA ALA A 8 -10.21 -8.26 6.80
C ALA A 8 -8.75 -8.06 7.23
N GLY A 9 -8.09 -9.14 7.66
CA GLY A 9 -6.78 -9.13 8.33
C GLY A 9 -5.65 -8.36 7.63
N LEU A 10 -4.49 -8.33 8.30
CA LEU A 10 -3.27 -7.73 7.76
C LEU A 10 -2.93 -8.31 6.39
N TYR A 11 -2.72 -7.42 5.41
CA TYR A 11 -2.35 -7.80 4.06
C TYR A 11 -0.99 -7.21 3.71
N THR A 12 -0.02 -8.10 3.46
CA THR A 12 1.32 -7.70 3.04
C THR A 12 1.43 -7.83 1.53
N VAL A 13 1.74 -6.72 0.89
CA VAL A 13 1.95 -6.58 -0.55
C VAL A 13 3.46 -6.47 -0.80
N PRO A 14 4.11 -7.52 -1.33
CA PRO A 14 5.48 -7.42 -1.82
C PRO A 14 5.52 -6.68 -3.17
N SER A 15 6.55 -5.87 -3.39
CA SER A 15 6.90 -5.25 -4.68
C SER A 15 8.43 -5.27 -4.87
N GLN A 16 8.93 -4.93 -6.06
CA GLN A 16 10.36 -4.79 -6.30
C GLN A 16 10.97 -3.62 -5.50
N GLY A 17 10.20 -2.55 -5.28
CA GLY A 17 10.66 -1.38 -4.55
C GLY A 17 10.56 -1.48 -3.02
N GLY A 18 9.91 -2.52 -2.50
CA GLY A 18 9.76 -2.71 -1.06
C GLY A 18 8.60 -3.62 -0.66
N LYS A 19 8.20 -3.51 0.60
CA LYS A 19 7.05 -4.24 1.17
C LYS A 19 6.10 -3.27 1.83
N VAL A 20 4.81 -3.42 1.53
CA VAL A 20 3.74 -2.65 2.17
C VAL A 20 2.91 -3.60 2.99
N THR A 21 2.58 -3.23 4.21
CA THR A 21 1.57 -3.90 5.01
C THR A 21 0.44 -2.94 5.25
N VAL A 22 -0.75 -3.32 4.79
CA VAL A 22 -2.00 -2.58 5.02
C VAL A 22 -2.94 -3.41 5.89
N ARG A 23 -3.86 -2.74 6.56
CA ARG A 23 -4.97 -3.37 7.27
C ARG A 23 -6.27 -2.87 6.66
N TYR A 24 -7.12 -3.81 6.27
CA TYR A 24 -8.45 -3.50 5.75
C TYR A 24 -9.42 -3.49 6.94
N GLY A 25 -10.02 -2.34 7.24
CA GLY A 25 -11.10 -2.20 8.21
C GLY A 25 -12.45 -2.62 7.62
N SER A 26 -13.58 -2.34 8.29
CA SER A 26 -14.89 -2.60 7.68
C SER A 26 -15.28 -1.55 6.62
N ARG A 27 -14.64 -0.38 6.65
CA ARG A 27 -14.96 0.81 5.84
C ARG A 27 -13.73 1.62 5.44
N GLY A 28 -12.54 1.06 5.52
CA GLY A 28 -11.33 1.82 5.24
C GLY A 28 -10.08 0.96 5.15
N VAL A 29 -8.99 1.55 4.70
CA VAL A 29 -7.66 0.95 4.64
C VAL A 29 -6.69 1.79 5.45
N CYS A 30 -5.93 1.14 6.34
CA CYS A 30 -4.86 1.78 7.09
C CYS A 30 -3.50 1.26 6.64
N LEU A 31 -2.54 2.17 6.44
CA LEU A 31 -1.15 1.77 6.34
C LEU A 31 -0.64 1.32 7.70
N ILE A 32 -0.10 0.10 7.77
CA ILE A 32 0.57 -0.40 8.97
C ILE A 32 2.07 -0.20 8.83
N SER A 33 2.62 -0.52 7.66
CA SER A 33 4.04 -0.36 7.38
C SER A 33 4.30 -0.20 5.89
N ALA A 34 5.30 0.59 5.53
CA ALA A 34 5.85 0.64 4.19
C ALA A 34 7.37 0.69 4.31
N VAL A 35 8.02 -0.43 3.98
CA VAL A 35 9.46 -0.59 4.08
C VAL A 35 10.04 -0.58 2.66
N PRO A 36 10.76 0.47 2.26
CA PRO A 36 11.46 0.47 0.98
C PRO A 36 12.63 -0.49 0.99
N ASP A 37 12.89 -1.10 -0.16
CA ASP A 37 14.16 -1.77 -0.43
C ASP A 37 15.30 -0.75 -0.61
N ARG A 38 16.54 -1.24 -0.53
CA ARG A 38 17.73 -0.39 -0.55
C ARG A 38 17.82 0.39 -1.87
N GLY A 39 17.90 1.72 -1.78
CA GLY A 39 17.95 2.61 -2.96
C GLY A 39 16.58 3.12 -3.42
N PHE A 40 15.49 2.64 -2.82
CA PHE A 40 14.15 3.16 -3.05
C PHE A 40 13.76 4.19 -1.99
N LYS A 41 12.98 5.17 -2.42
CA LYS A 41 12.28 6.13 -1.57
C LYS A 41 10.82 5.75 -1.51
N THR A 42 10.23 5.76 -0.30
CA THR A 42 8.81 5.51 -0.12
C THR A 42 8.06 6.82 0.02
N SER A 43 6.95 6.94 -0.69
CA SER A 43 5.97 8.00 -0.55
C SER A 43 4.59 7.40 -0.37
N THR A 44 3.90 7.78 0.69
CA THR A 44 2.54 7.35 0.96
C THR A 44 1.58 8.48 0.66
N SER A 45 0.52 8.19 -0.08
CA SER A 45 -0.57 9.11 -0.36
C SER A 45 -1.90 8.40 -0.15
N GLN A 46 -2.68 8.91 0.79
CA GLN A 46 -4.04 8.42 1.05
C GLN A 46 -5.02 9.46 0.52
N THR A 47 -5.64 9.16 -0.62
CA THR A 47 -6.61 10.06 -1.26
C THR A 47 -8.00 9.92 -0.65
N SER A 48 -8.28 8.77 -0.04
CA SER A 48 -9.57 8.45 0.59
C SER A 48 -9.35 7.48 1.74
N ASP A 49 -10.26 7.44 2.71
CA ASP A 49 -10.21 6.47 3.81
C ASP A 49 -10.21 5.02 3.30
N ASP A 50 -10.80 4.78 2.13
CA ASP A 50 -10.99 3.47 1.48
C ASP A 50 -9.86 3.12 0.51
N THR A 51 -8.97 4.07 0.18
CA THR A 51 -7.93 3.91 -0.85
C THR A 51 -6.62 4.57 -0.44
N ILE A 52 -5.56 3.77 -0.40
CA ILE A 52 -4.20 4.22 -0.14
C ILE A 52 -3.27 3.83 -1.29
N THR A 53 -2.37 4.74 -1.62
CA THR A 53 -1.33 4.54 -2.63
C THR A 53 0.04 4.71 -1.99
N VAL A 54 0.87 3.69 -2.08
CA VAL A 54 2.27 3.72 -1.65
C VAL A 54 3.14 3.62 -2.89
N THR A 55 4.02 4.60 -3.09
CA THR A 55 4.95 4.65 -4.21
C THR A 55 6.36 4.44 -3.70
N PHE A 56 7.04 3.43 -4.23
CA PHE A 56 8.48 3.24 -4.10
C PHE A 56 9.15 3.76 -5.37
N ASN A 57 10.11 4.65 -5.23
CA ASN A 57 10.81 5.26 -6.36
C ASN A 57 12.33 5.19 -6.15
N SER A 58 13.03 4.64 -7.14
CA SER A 58 14.50 4.61 -7.23
C SER A 58 14.96 5.41 -8.46
N ALA A 59 16.23 5.27 -8.84
CA ALA A 59 16.79 5.96 -10.00
C ALA A 59 16.30 5.37 -11.34
N ASP A 60 16.13 4.06 -11.40
CA ASP A 60 15.81 3.28 -12.61
C ASP A 60 14.45 2.57 -12.53
N HIS A 61 13.80 2.58 -11.36
CA HIS A 61 12.59 1.80 -11.13
C HIS A 61 11.59 2.50 -10.22
N ARG A 62 10.30 2.28 -10.47
CA ARG A 62 9.17 2.78 -9.70
C ARG A 62 8.12 1.70 -9.51
N SER A 63 7.78 1.42 -8.25
CA SER A 63 6.70 0.51 -7.87
C SER A 63 5.57 1.30 -7.19
N VAL A 64 4.36 1.22 -7.72
CA VAL A 64 3.16 1.86 -7.17
C VAL A 64 2.23 0.79 -6.64
N VAL A 65 1.98 0.79 -5.34
CA VAL A 65 1.08 -0.12 -4.65
C VAL A 65 -0.19 0.64 -4.33
N THR A 66 -1.33 0.21 -4.87
CA THR A 66 -2.64 0.78 -4.57
C THR A 66 -3.46 -0.25 -3.83
N ALA A 67 -3.79 0.02 -2.57
CA ALA A 67 -4.68 -0.80 -1.78
C ALA A 67 -6.03 -0.10 -1.64
N THR A 68 -7.10 -0.80 -1.98
CA THR A 68 -8.47 -0.29 -1.89
C THR A 68 -9.39 -1.33 -1.27
N ILE A 69 -10.40 -0.89 -0.52
CA ILE A 69 -11.37 -1.78 0.12
C ILE A 69 -12.73 -1.84 -0.58
N GLU A 70 -13.04 -0.87 -1.44
CA GLU A 70 -14.29 -0.83 -2.20
C GLU A 70 -14.06 -1.15 -3.68
N PRO A 71 -14.91 -1.99 -4.31
CA PRO A 71 -16.02 -2.76 -3.74
C PRO A 71 -15.59 -3.99 -2.91
N THR A 72 -14.31 -4.36 -2.97
CA THR A 72 -13.72 -5.47 -2.18
C THR A 72 -12.25 -5.18 -1.89
N ALA A 73 -11.76 -5.59 -0.72
CA ALA A 73 -10.36 -5.54 -0.32
C ALA A 73 -9.43 -6.15 -1.36
N LYS A 74 -8.62 -5.31 -2.00
CA LYS A 74 -7.60 -5.70 -2.97
C LYS A 74 -6.40 -4.76 -2.92
N ALA A 75 -5.25 -5.30 -3.29
CA ALA A 75 -4.06 -4.52 -3.56
C ALA A 75 -3.58 -4.81 -4.97
N THR A 76 -3.23 -3.76 -5.70
CA THR A 76 -2.60 -3.86 -7.01
C THR A 76 -1.21 -3.28 -6.94
N VAL A 77 -0.26 -3.95 -7.59
CA VAL A 77 1.12 -3.47 -7.73
C VAL A 77 1.35 -3.14 -9.19
N HIS A 78 1.84 -1.94 -9.44
CA HIS A 78 2.21 -1.47 -10.76
C HIS A 78 3.69 -1.13 -10.76
N GLU A 79 4.47 -1.84 -11.58
CA GLU A 79 5.92 -1.72 -11.62
C GLU A 79 6.35 -1.15 -12.97
N SER A 80 7.28 -0.22 -12.93
CA SER A 80 7.71 0.56 -14.09
C SER A 80 9.20 0.84 -13.99
N SER A 81 9.94 0.49 -15.03
CA SER A 81 11.37 0.75 -15.19
C SER A 81 11.59 1.83 -16.25
N PHE A 82 12.62 2.67 -16.07
CA PHE A 82 12.94 3.80 -16.95
C PHE A 82 14.30 3.63 -17.62
#